data_AF-A0A7W4B2Y5-F1
#
_entry.id   AF-A0A7W4B2Y5-F1
#
_cell.length_a   1.000
_cell.length_b   1.000
_cell.length_c   1.000
_cell.angle_alpha   90.00
_cell.angle_beta   90.00
_cell.angle_gamma   90.00
#
_symmetry.space_group_name_H-M   'P 1'
#
loop_
_entity.id
_entity.type
_entity.pdbx_description
1 polymer ?
#
loop_
_entity_poly.entity_id
_entity_poly.type
_entity_poly.pdbx_seq_one_letter_code
_entity_poly.pdbx_strand_id
1 'polypeptide(L)'
;EFNQHLNPVLGVVVDEQGILWMLETASAEGVGRLIGWDIQQNSLYKMITLKAPVLPENSFLNDLAVDRKHEAVYITDPAGGSNAGLIVVNLTTGSAKRVLDGSIYTRPEDVDTVINGNTLSIGGQPLQQRPFRASIKSPVHQRLHPKQD
;
A
#
# COMPACT_ATOMS: atom_id res chain seq x y z
N GLU A 1 -17.77 1.63 19.80
CA GLU A 1 -16.31 1.70 20.03
C GLU A 1 -15.62 0.68 19.12
N PHE A 2 -14.46 1.03 18.58
CA PHE A 2 -13.63 0.07 17.84
C PHE A 2 -12.75 -0.68 18.86
N ASN A 3 -13.07 -1.95 19.11
CA ASN A 3 -12.40 -2.79 20.11
C ASN A 3 -11.95 -4.11 19.46
N GLN A 4 -11.21 -4.02 18.36
CA GLN A 4 -10.69 -5.17 17.64
C GLN A 4 -9.17 -5.12 17.63
N HIS A 5 -8.54 -6.28 17.79
CA HIS A 5 -7.13 -6.43 17.51
C HIS A 5 -6.88 -6.19 16.01
N LEU A 6 -5.81 -5.44 15.74
CA LEU A 6 -5.32 -5.24 14.39
C LEU A 6 -4.19 -6.25 14.13
N ASN A 7 -4.16 -6.79 12.91
CA ASN A 7 -2.92 -7.34 12.37
C ASN A 7 -1.90 -6.18 12.19
N PRO A 8 -0.63 -6.46 11.87
CA PRO A 8 0.33 -5.40 11.56
C PRO A 8 -0.24 -4.40 10.54
N VAL A 9 0.02 -3.12 10.79
CA VAL A 9 -0.33 -2.01 9.89
C VAL A 9 0.98 -1.49 9.31
N LEU A 10 1.05 -1.34 7.99
CA LEU A 10 2.25 -0.85 7.32
C LEU A 10 2.02 0.49 6.64
N GLY A 11 1.14 0.53 5.64
CA GLY A 11 0.77 1.76 4.96
C GLY A 11 -0.13 2.63 5.84
N VAL A 12 0.24 3.90 6.04
CA VAL A 12 -0.58 4.89 6.73
C VAL A 12 -0.53 6.24 6.01
N VAL A 13 -1.68 6.88 5.85
CA VAL A 13 -1.76 8.23 5.26
C VAL A 13 -2.95 8.99 5.83
N VAL A 14 -2.78 10.28 6.13
CA VAL A 14 -3.89 11.19 6.43
C VAL A 14 -4.24 11.93 5.15
N ASP A 15 -5.50 11.88 4.75
CA ASP A 15 -5.96 12.61 3.57
C ASP A 15 -6.41 14.05 3.89
N GLU A 16 -6.79 14.79 2.84
CA GLU A 16 -7.21 16.19 2.95
C GLU A 16 -8.52 16.40 3.73
N GLN A 17 -9.28 15.33 4.01
CA GLN A 17 -10.51 15.38 4.80
C GLN A 17 -10.25 15.05 6.28
N GLY A 18 -8.99 14.81 6.68
CA GLY A 18 -8.64 14.43 8.04
C GLY A 18 -8.95 12.97 8.37
N ILE A 19 -9.05 12.11 7.36
CA ILE A 19 -9.20 10.66 7.59
C ILE A 19 -7.81 10.03 7.60
N LEU A 20 -7.44 9.43 8.73
CA LEU A 20 -6.29 8.54 8.84
C LEU A 20 -6.65 7.19 8.24
N TRP A 21 -6.07 6.87 7.09
CA TRP A 21 -6.15 5.57 6.47
C TRP A 21 -5.02 4.68 6.95
N MET A 22 -5.37 3.48 7.40
CA MET A 22 -4.47 2.43 7.87
C MET A 22 -4.68 1.19 7.01
N LEU A 23 -3.58 0.67 6.47
CA LEU A 23 -3.56 -0.55 5.69
C LEU A 23 -3.09 -1.70 6.56
N GLU A 24 -4.06 -2.46 7.04
CA GLU A 24 -3.83 -3.67 7.82
C GLU A 24 -3.47 -4.84 6.91
N THR A 25 -2.37 -5.52 7.22
CA THR A 25 -1.89 -6.70 6.49
C THR A 25 -2.85 -7.88 6.61
N ALA A 26 -2.76 -8.81 5.66
CA ALA A 26 -3.55 -10.04 5.68
C ALA A 26 -3.28 -10.89 6.95
N SER A 27 -4.35 -11.41 7.54
CA SER A 27 -4.28 -12.44 8.57
C SER A 27 -3.86 -13.79 7.99
N ALA A 28 -3.70 -14.81 8.86
CA ALA A 28 -3.45 -16.19 8.43
C ALA A 28 -4.59 -16.75 7.55
N GLU A 29 -5.81 -16.22 7.70
CA GLU A 29 -6.98 -16.56 6.89
C GLU A 29 -7.04 -15.78 5.55
N GLY A 30 -6.02 -14.98 5.23
CA GLY A 30 -5.95 -14.20 3.98
C GLY A 30 -6.84 -12.96 3.95
N VAL A 31 -7.20 -12.42 5.12
CA VAL A 31 -8.08 -11.25 5.24
C VAL A 31 -7.27 -10.04 5.70
N GLY A 32 -7.19 -9.00 4.85
CA GLY A 32 -6.65 -7.69 5.21
C GLY A 32 -7.75 -6.62 5.25
N ARG A 33 -7.42 -5.41 5.71
CA ARG A 33 -8.40 -4.31 5.80
C ARG A 33 -7.79 -2.97 5.44
N LEU A 34 -8.57 -2.16 4.73
CA LEU A 34 -8.37 -0.72 4.64
C LEU A 34 -9.29 -0.04 5.66
N ILE A 35 -8.70 0.63 6.65
CA ILE A 35 -9.42 1.22 7.77
C ILE A 35 -9.24 2.73 7.71
N GLY A 36 -10.33 3.48 7.66
CA GLY A 36 -10.34 4.94 7.77
C GLY A 36 -10.80 5.35 9.16
N TRP A 37 -10.04 6.21 9.82
CA TRP A 37 -10.35 6.79 11.13
C TRP A 37 -10.48 8.30 11.01
N ASP A 38 -11.59 8.87 11.45
CA ASP A 38 -11.77 10.32 11.52
C ASP A 38 -11.01 10.85 12.73
N ILE A 39 -9.96 11.64 12.49
CA ILE A 39 -9.10 12.15 13.57
C ILE A 39 -9.74 13.31 14.34
N GLN A 40 -10.75 13.98 13.80
CA GLN A 40 -11.45 15.08 14.46
C GLN A 40 -12.54 14.54 15.38
N GLN A 41 -13.31 13.56 14.90
CA GLN A 41 -14.37 12.92 15.67
C GLN A 41 -13.85 11.80 16.57
N ASN A 42 -12.60 11.37 16.37
CA ASN A 42 -11.98 10.23 17.02
C ASN A 42 -12.87 8.96 16.89
N SER A 43 -13.26 8.66 15.66
CA SER A 43 -14.23 7.60 15.38
C SER A 43 -13.89 6.83 14.10
N LEU A 44 -14.42 5.61 14.00
CA LEU A 44 -14.27 4.81 12.78
C LEU A 44 -15.07 5.47 11.64
N TYR A 45 -14.37 5.89 10.59
CA TYR A 45 -14.98 6.47 9.39
C TYR A 45 -15.42 5.39 8.42
N LYS A 46 -14.55 4.42 8.11
CA LYS A 46 -14.85 3.32 7.18
C LYS A 46 -13.95 2.11 7.45
N MET A 47 -14.46 0.93 7.15
CA MET A 47 -13.68 -0.31 7.13
C MET A 47 -14.04 -1.10 5.88
N ILE A 48 -13.03 -1.44 5.08
CA ILE A 48 -13.18 -2.20 3.84
C ILE A 48 -12.36 -3.47 3.96
N THR A 49 -13.04 -4.61 3.92
CA THR A 49 -12.40 -5.92 3.93
C THR A 49 -11.80 -6.24 2.57
N LEU A 50 -10.54 -6.65 2.57
CA LEU A 50 -9.82 -7.10 1.39
C LEU A 50 -9.52 -8.61 1.55
N LYS A 51 -9.95 -9.41 0.59
CA LYS A 51 -9.79 -10.87 0.58
C LYS A 51 -9.75 -11.39 -0.86
N ALA A 52 -9.60 -12.70 -1.05
CA ALA A 52 -9.67 -13.31 -2.38
C ALA A 52 -10.96 -12.90 -3.15
N PRO A 53 -10.87 -12.63 -4.46
CA PRO A 53 -9.69 -12.76 -5.32
C PRO A 53 -8.76 -11.52 -5.34
N VAL A 54 -9.07 -10.47 -4.57
CA VAL A 54 -8.30 -9.20 -4.56
C VAL A 54 -6.95 -9.37 -3.86
N LEU A 55 -6.94 -10.11 -2.75
CA LEU A 55 -5.72 -10.64 -2.12
C LEU A 55 -5.53 -12.11 -2.52
N PRO A 56 -4.66 -12.42 -3.49
CA PRO A 56 -4.18 -13.78 -3.70
C PRO A 56 -3.33 -14.27 -2.51
N GLU A 57 -3.04 -15.57 -2.50
CA GLU A 57 -2.08 -16.14 -1.56
C GLU A 57 -0.73 -15.41 -1.64
N ASN A 58 -0.07 -15.23 -0.49
CA ASN A 58 1.20 -14.50 -0.35
C ASN A 58 1.14 -12.99 -0.72
N SER A 59 -0.05 -12.40 -0.76
CA SER A 59 -0.19 -10.94 -0.83
C SER A 59 0.53 -10.27 0.34
N PHE A 60 1.18 -9.15 0.08
CA PHE A 60 1.88 -8.33 1.06
C PHE A 60 1.51 -6.87 0.87
N LEU A 61 0.40 -6.44 1.50
CA LEU A 61 -0.09 -5.07 1.45
C LEU A 61 0.95 -4.10 2.02
N ASN A 62 1.51 -3.22 1.20
CA ASN A 62 2.68 -2.42 1.57
C ASN A 62 2.38 -0.94 1.80
N ASP A 63 1.92 -0.24 0.76
CA ASP A 63 1.73 1.21 0.75
C ASP A 63 0.38 1.58 0.11
N LEU A 64 -0.10 2.80 0.35
CA LEU A 64 -1.35 3.31 -0.22
C LEU A 64 -1.30 4.79 -0.60
N ALA A 65 -2.18 5.19 -1.52
CA ALA A 65 -2.55 6.59 -1.75
C ALA A 65 -4.05 6.76 -1.84
N VAL A 66 -4.49 7.93 -1.40
CA VAL A 66 -5.90 8.33 -1.40
C VAL A 66 -6.10 9.40 -2.46
N ASP A 67 -7.12 9.20 -3.29
CA ASP A 67 -7.56 10.09 -4.35
C ASP A 67 -9.03 10.45 -4.11
N ARG A 68 -9.23 11.62 -3.48
CA ARG A 68 -10.56 12.16 -3.19
C ARG A 68 -11.27 12.75 -4.40
N LYS A 69 -10.57 12.95 -5.52
CA LYS A 69 -11.23 13.39 -6.76
C LYS A 69 -12.04 12.26 -7.40
N HIS A 70 -11.53 11.03 -7.31
CA HIS A 70 -12.18 9.84 -7.87
C HIS A 70 -12.76 8.91 -6.79
N GLU A 71 -12.73 9.33 -5.52
CA GLU A 71 -13.11 8.52 -4.37
C GLU A 71 -12.49 7.11 -4.43
N ALA A 72 -11.16 7.08 -4.56
CA ALA A 72 -10.39 5.86 -4.72
C ALA A 72 -9.20 5.78 -3.76
N VAL A 73 -8.83 4.56 -3.40
CA VAL A 73 -7.55 4.25 -2.76
C VAL A 73 -6.79 3.26 -3.63
N TYR A 74 -5.54 3.59 -3.92
CA TYR A 74 -4.62 2.72 -4.65
C TYR A 74 -3.67 2.09 -3.64
N ILE A 75 -3.53 0.77 -3.68
CA ILE A 75 -2.72 0.00 -2.74
C ILE A 75 -1.69 -0.79 -3.54
N THR A 76 -0.47 -0.83 -3.04
CA THR A 76 0.60 -1.67 -3.62
C THR A 76 0.65 -3.02 -2.93
N ASP A 77 0.74 -4.06 -3.75
CA ASP A 77 0.99 -5.43 -3.32
C ASP A 77 2.21 -5.98 -4.08
N PRO A 78 3.43 -5.74 -3.59
CA PRO A 78 4.65 -6.22 -4.24
C PRO A 78 4.76 -7.74 -4.28
N ALA A 79 4.05 -8.46 -3.39
CA ALA A 79 4.06 -9.92 -3.24
C ALA A 79 5.42 -10.60 -3.60
N GLY A 80 5.40 -11.82 -4.15
CA GLY A 80 6.58 -12.58 -4.55
C GLY A 80 7.10 -12.23 -5.95
N GLY A 81 6.76 -11.05 -6.49
CA GLY A 81 7.11 -10.63 -7.85
C GLY A 81 6.17 -11.19 -8.91
N SER A 82 6.07 -12.52 -9.09
CA SER A 82 5.25 -13.10 -10.17
C SER A 82 3.76 -12.74 -10.05
N ASN A 83 3.28 -12.54 -8.82
CA ASN A 83 1.97 -12.05 -8.44
C ASN A 83 2.01 -10.64 -7.85
N ALA A 84 2.97 -9.79 -8.22
CA ALA A 84 2.96 -8.39 -7.81
C ALA A 84 1.85 -7.62 -8.54
N GLY A 85 1.15 -6.72 -7.85
CA GLY A 85 0.02 -6.00 -8.44
C GLY A 85 -0.36 -4.74 -7.70
N LEU A 86 -1.38 -4.08 -8.22
CA LEU A 86 -2.05 -2.95 -7.56
C LEU A 86 -3.48 -3.35 -7.20
N ILE A 87 -3.99 -2.79 -6.12
CA ILE A 87 -5.40 -2.90 -5.73
C ILE A 87 -6.01 -1.52 -5.78
N VAL A 88 -7.14 -1.37 -6.47
CA VAL A 88 -7.92 -0.14 -6.51
C VAL A 88 -9.18 -0.37 -5.70
N VAL A 89 -9.39 0.45 -4.69
CA VAL A 89 -10.57 0.45 -3.82
C VAL A 89 -11.42 1.66 -4.16
N ASN A 90 -12.70 1.44 -4.47
CA ASN A 90 -13.67 2.52 -4.59
C ASN A 90 -14.22 2.86 -3.20
N LEU A 91 -13.99 4.08 -2.73
CA LEU A 91 -14.39 4.54 -1.40
C LEU A 91 -15.90 4.76 -1.29
N THR A 92 -16.59 5.08 -2.38
CA THR A 92 -18.05 5.21 -2.39
C THR A 92 -18.73 3.86 -2.13
N THR A 93 -18.38 2.84 -2.90
CA THR A 93 -19.04 1.52 -2.86
C THR A 93 -18.40 0.53 -1.90
N GLY A 94 -17.12 0.73 -1.56
CA GLY A 94 -16.30 -0.24 -0.83
C GLY A 94 -15.78 -1.39 -1.70
N SER A 95 -16.05 -1.40 -3.01
CA SER A 95 -15.58 -2.47 -3.90
C SER A 95 -14.09 -2.33 -4.17
N ALA A 96 -13.37 -3.45 -4.17
CA ALA A 96 -11.95 -3.50 -4.50
C ALA A 96 -11.70 -4.36 -5.75
N LYS A 97 -10.71 -3.97 -6.55
CA LYS A 97 -10.28 -4.71 -7.74
C LYS A 97 -8.76 -4.76 -7.81
N ARG A 98 -8.22 -5.96 -8.05
CA ARG A 98 -6.81 -6.15 -8.38
C ARG A 98 -6.56 -5.85 -9.86
N VAL A 99 -5.50 -5.10 -10.15
CA VAL A 99 -5.10 -4.68 -11.49
C VAL A 99 -3.58 -4.81 -11.64
N LEU A 100 -3.12 -4.92 -12.89
CA LEU A 100 -1.70 -5.09 -13.24
C LEU A 100 -1.03 -6.30 -12.55
N ASP A 101 -1.81 -7.34 -12.26
CA ASP A 101 -1.31 -8.54 -11.59
C ASP A 101 -0.28 -9.26 -12.45
N GLY A 102 0.92 -9.46 -11.89
CA GLY A 102 2.06 -10.03 -12.59
C GLY A 102 2.55 -9.21 -13.79
N SER A 103 2.20 -7.93 -13.87
CA SER A 103 2.73 -7.05 -14.91
C SER A 103 4.24 -6.86 -14.72
N ILE A 104 4.97 -6.69 -15.83
CA ILE A 104 6.40 -6.30 -15.76
C ILE A 104 6.60 -4.98 -15.02
N TYR A 105 5.58 -4.11 -15.01
CA TYR A 105 5.62 -2.79 -14.36
C TYR A 105 5.33 -2.84 -12.85
N THR A 106 4.90 -3.99 -12.33
CA THR A 106 4.69 -4.19 -10.88
C THR A 106 5.75 -5.09 -10.27
N ARG A 107 6.59 -5.71 -11.10
CA ARG A 107 7.67 -6.60 -10.69
C ARG A 107 8.95 -5.82 -10.34
N PRO A 108 9.78 -6.35 -9.42
CA PRO A 108 11.15 -5.88 -9.26
C PRO A 108 11.93 -6.01 -10.57
N GLU A 109 12.85 -5.07 -10.79
CA GLU A 109 13.85 -5.19 -11.83
C GLU A 109 14.88 -6.25 -11.41
N ASP A 110 15.47 -6.95 -12.39
CA ASP A 110 16.56 -7.89 -12.16
C ASP A 110 17.89 -7.14 -12.10
N VAL A 111 18.02 -6.30 -11.06
CA VAL A 111 19.18 -5.49 -10.76
C VAL A 111 19.51 -5.63 -9.28
N ASP A 112 20.75 -6.00 -8.99
CA ASP A 112 21.24 -6.09 -7.62
C ASP A 112 21.22 -4.72 -6.93
N THR A 113 20.82 -4.72 -5.67
CA THR A 113 20.88 -3.54 -4.82
C THR A 113 22.32 -3.34 -4.36
N VAL A 114 22.96 -2.30 -4.88
CA VAL A 114 24.35 -1.95 -4.57
C VAL A 114 24.39 -0.65 -3.76
N ILE A 115 25.05 -0.69 -2.60
CA ILE A 115 25.36 0.51 -1.79
C ILE A 115 26.87 0.63 -1.66
N ASN A 116 27.43 1.77 -2.08
CA ASN A 116 28.87 2.05 -2.03
C ASN A 116 29.74 0.95 -2.70
N GLY A 117 29.25 0.37 -3.79
CA GLY A 117 29.93 -0.71 -4.52
C GLY A 117 29.76 -2.10 -3.92
N ASN A 118 29.05 -2.25 -2.79
CA ASN A 118 28.78 -3.55 -2.18
C ASN A 118 27.35 -4.00 -2.49
N THR A 119 27.20 -5.22 -3.03
CA THR A 119 25.89 -5.85 -3.21
C THR A 119 25.30 -6.22 -1.86
N LEU A 120 24.11 -5.71 -1.57
CA LEU A 120 23.37 -6.11 -0.38
C LEU A 120 22.83 -7.52 -0.57
N SER A 121 22.83 -8.31 0.51
CA SER A 121 22.29 -9.67 0.49
C SER A 121 21.51 -9.95 1.78
N ILE A 122 20.41 -10.70 1.66
CA ILE A 122 19.69 -11.28 2.80
C ILE A 122 19.78 -12.79 2.69
N GLY A 123 20.23 -13.46 3.75
CA GLY A 123 20.39 -14.93 3.76
C GLY A 123 21.38 -15.44 2.69
N GLY A 124 22.36 -14.63 2.30
CA GLY A 124 23.34 -14.97 1.26
C GLY A 124 22.84 -14.83 -0.18
N GLN A 125 21.59 -14.38 -0.39
CA GLN A 125 21.06 -14.07 -1.72
C GLN A 125 21.10 -12.56 -1.96
N PRO A 126 21.56 -12.10 -3.14
CA PRO A 126 21.51 -10.69 -3.52
C PRO A 126 20.10 -10.13 -3.38
N LEU A 127 20.01 -8.93 -2.80
CA LEU A 127 18.76 -8.18 -2.78
C LEU A 127 18.53 -7.60 -4.16
N GLN A 128 17.53 -8.13 -4.86
CA GLN A 128 17.03 -7.50 -6.07
C GLN A 128 16.36 -6.17 -5.73
N GLN A 129 16.55 -5.17 -6.58
CA GLN A 129 15.85 -3.90 -6.47
C GLN A 129 14.34 -4.16 -6.59
N ARG A 130 13.68 -4.25 -5.43
CA ARG A 130 12.24 -4.00 -5.36
C ARG A 130 12.01 -2.59 -5.88
N PRO A 131 10.87 -2.29 -6.53
CA PRO A 131 10.50 -0.89 -6.76
C PRO A 131 10.47 -0.22 -5.39
N PHE A 132 11.59 0.43 -5.02
CA PHE A 132 11.99 0.59 -3.62
C PHE A 132 11.07 1.56 -2.87
N ARG A 133 10.18 2.19 -3.62
CA ARG A 133 8.93 2.78 -3.20
C ARG A 133 8.11 2.93 -4.48
N ALA A 134 7.17 2.03 -4.75
CA ALA A 134 5.94 2.48 -5.38
C ALA A 134 5.13 3.29 -4.35
N SER A 135 5.76 4.30 -3.71
CA SER A 135 5.01 5.26 -2.93
C SER A 135 4.20 6.04 -3.93
N ILE A 136 2.92 5.74 -3.96
CA ILE A 136 1.97 6.52 -4.71
C ILE A 136 1.91 7.86 -3.96
N LYS A 137 2.68 8.84 -4.42
CA LYS A 137 2.68 10.15 -3.79
C LYS A 137 1.35 10.84 -4.14
N SER A 138 0.46 11.00 -3.17
CA SER A 138 -0.67 11.91 -3.35
C SER A 138 -0.13 13.33 -3.67
N PRO A 139 -0.78 14.08 -4.59
CA PRO A 139 -0.31 15.39 -5.05
C PRO A 139 -0.03 16.41 -3.93
N VAL A 140 -0.63 16.21 -2.76
CA VAL A 140 -0.49 17.05 -1.57
C VAL A 140 0.97 17.23 -1.13
N HIS A 141 1.86 16.29 -1.45
CA HIS A 141 3.27 16.34 -1.05
C HIS A 141 4.22 17.06 -2.03
N GLN A 142 3.74 17.63 -3.14
CA GLN A 142 4.62 18.33 -4.11
C GLN A 142 4.91 19.81 -3.79
N ARG A 143 4.40 20.37 -2.70
CA ARG A 143 4.49 21.83 -2.40
C ARG A 143 5.48 22.22 -1.29
N LEU A 144 6.61 21.55 -1.14
CA LEU A 144 7.67 21.98 -0.21
C LEU A 144 9.07 21.81 -0.82
N HIS A 145 9.37 22.58 -1.87
CA HIS A 145 10.75 22.92 -2.20
C HIS A 145 10.82 24.43 -2.48
N PRO A 146 11.39 25.25 -1.58
CA PRO A 146 11.81 26.59 -1.96
C PRO A 146 12.96 26.46 -2.96
N LYS A 147 12.86 27.19 -4.08
CA LYS A 147 14.03 27.43 -4.94
C LYS A 147 15.09 28.12 -4.08
N GLN A 148 16.27 27.53 -3.99
CA GLN A 148 17.46 28.25 -3.54
C GLN A 148 17.95 29.06 -4.74
N ASP A 149 17.95 30.39 -4.57
CA ASP A 149 18.69 31.34 -5.40
C ASP A 149 20.14 31.44 -4.91
#